data_AF-A0A1X2I094-F1
#
_entry.id   AF-A0A1X2I094-F1
#
_cell.length_a   1.000
_cell.length_b   1.000
_cell.length_c   1.000
_cell.angle_alpha   90.00
_cell.angle_beta   90.00
_cell.angle_gamma   90.00
#
_symmetry.space_group_name_H-M   'P 1'
#
loop_
_entity.id
_entity.type
_entity.pdbx_description
1 polymer ?
#
loop_
_entity_poly.entity_id
_entity_poly.type
_entity_poly.pdbx_seq_one_letter_code
_entity_poly.pdbx_strand_id
1 'polypeptide(L)'
;MTLPALQYSKNNTSADGAHDKPYECNWLDCNKSFSRRSDLSRHRRIHTGERPYHCEWTGCGKQFIQRSALTVHYRTHTKERPHVCEYDSCGKSFSDSSSLARHRRTHTKERPYVCDYMGCGKSFTRKTTLSRHQRCHNNQWKQFR
;
A
#
# COMPACT_ATOMS: atom_id res chain seq x y z
N MET A 1 -3.23 -27.92 -17.78
CA MET A 1 -2.37 -26.71 -17.68
C MET A 1 -1.77 -26.70 -16.28
N THR A 2 -0.52 -27.11 -16.16
CA THR A 2 0.19 -27.37 -14.90
C THR A 2 0.68 -26.06 -14.29
N LEU A 3 0.30 -25.79 -13.04
CA LEU A 3 0.90 -24.73 -12.22
C LEU A 3 2.40 -25.04 -12.04
N PRO A 4 3.33 -24.13 -12.33
CA PRO A 4 4.74 -24.40 -12.07
C PRO A 4 4.98 -24.48 -10.55
N ALA A 5 5.71 -25.51 -10.15
CA ALA A 5 6.05 -25.81 -8.76
C ALA A 5 6.71 -24.61 -8.06
N LEU A 6 6.40 -24.45 -6.78
CA LEU A 6 6.91 -23.39 -5.91
C LEU A 6 8.41 -23.60 -5.62
N GLN A 7 9.29 -23.15 -6.52
CA GLN A 7 10.72 -23.05 -6.20
C GLN A 7 11.01 -21.74 -5.47
N TYR A 8 11.44 -21.87 -4.23
CA TYR A 8 11.99 -20.79 -3.43
C TYR A 8 13.52 -20.83 -3.59
N SER A 9 14.11 -19.85 -4.26
CA SER A 9 15.55 -19.62 -4.21
C SER A 9 15.90 -19.01 -2.85
N LYS A 10 16.79 -19.67 -2.09
CA LYS A 10 17.51 -19.05 -0.97
C LYS A 10 18.88 -18.67 -1.52
N ASN A 11 19.14 -17.38 -1.67
CA ASN A 11 20.48 -16.91 -2.01
C ASN A 11 21.18 -16.55 -0.68
N ASN A 12 22.22 -17.31 -0.32
CA ASN A 12 23.04 -17.04 0.86
C ASN A 12 24.26 -16.22 0.46
N THR A 13 24.27 -14.94 0.82
CA THR A 13 25.50 -14.13 0.89
C THR A 13 25.40 -13.21 2.10
N SER A 14 26.22 -13.48 3.12
CA SER A 14 26.37 -12.63 4.31
C SER A 14 27.51 -11.64 4.14
N ALA A 15 27.24 -10.36 4.36
CA ALA A 15 28.06 -9.42 5.12
C ALA A 15 27.25 -8.12 5.28
N ASP A 16 27.37 -7.52 6.46
CA ASP A 16 26.71 -6.28 6.92
C ASP A 16 25.27 -6.40 7.43
N GLY A 17 25.07 -5.92 8.66
CA GLY A 17 23.84 -5.92 9.45
C GLY A 17 22.71 -5.06 8.87
N ALA A 18 22.29 -5.34 7.65
CA ALA A 18 21.09 -4.84 7.03
C ALA A 18 20.02 -5.94 7.05
N HIS A 19 18.76 -5.58 7.30
CA HIS A 19 17.62 -6.49 7.31
C HIS A 19 17.65 -7.53 6.19
N ASP A 20 18.09 -8.75 6.51
CA ASP A 20 18.22 -9.84 5.54
C ASP A 20 16.85 -10.15 4.92
N LYS A 21 16.79 -10.09 3.59
CA LYS A 21 15.59 -10.34 2.78
C LYS A 21 15.90 -11.44 1.76
N PRO A 22 16.16 -12.67 2.22
CA PRO A 22 16.70 -13.73 1.37
C PRO A 22 15.66 -14.31 0.40
N TYR A 23 14.40 -13.88 0.48
CA TYR A 23 13.31 -14.37 -0.35
C TYR A 23 12.95 -13.35 -1.43
N GLU A 24 13.45 -13.57 -2.63
CA GLU A 24 13.24 -12.71 -3.79
C GLU A 24 12.05 -13.16 -4.65
N CYS A 25 11.43 -12.19 -5.33
CA CYS A 25 10.37 -12.43 -6.29
C CYS A 25 10.96 -12.63 -7.67
N ASN A 26 10.75 -13.81 -8.24
CA ASN A 26 11.30 -14.18 -9.54
C ASN A 26 10.37 -13.80 -10.71
N TRP A 27 9.42 -12.87 -10.51
CA TRP A 27 8.56 -12.40 -11.58
C TRP A 27 9.28 -11.33 -12.40
N LEU A 28 9.15 -11.36 -13.73
CA LEU A 28 9.78 -10.38 -14.62
C LEU A 28 9.41 -8.95 -14.22
N ASP A 29 10.39 -8.05 -14.17
CA ASP A 29 10.24 -6.65 -13.73
C ASP A 29 9.80 -6.47 -12.26
N CYS A 30 9.92 -7.49 -11.40
CA CYS A 30 9.63 -7.40 -9.97
C CYS A 30 10.88 -7.52 -9.10
N ASN A 31 11.44 -6.39 -8.64
CA ASN A 31 12.61 -6.37 -7.74
C ASN A 31 12.21 -6.49 -6.24
N LYS A 32 11.14 -7.25 -5.98
CA LYS A 32 10.56 -7.67 -4.68
C LYS A 32 11.45 -8.55 -3.81
N SER A 33 12.00 -8.12 -2.68
CA SER A 33 12.59 -9.04 -1.68
C SER A 33 11.91 -8.97 -0.30
N PHE A 34 11.89 -10.10 0.41
CA PHE A 34 11.18 -10.29 1.67
C PHE A 34 12.03 -11.05 2.70
N SER A 35 11.87 -10.71 3.97
CA SER A 35 12.54 -11.39 5.09
C SER A 35 11.87 -12.69 5.49
N ARG A 36 10.59 -12.89 5.13
CA ARG A 36 9.83 -14.10 5.41
C ARG A 36 9.29 -14.73 4.12
N ARG A 37 9.42 -16.05 4.00
CA ARG A 37 8.85 -16.84 2.90
C ARG A 37 7.34 -16.64 2.74
N SER A 38 6.61 -16.53 3.86
CA SER A 38 5.17 -16.29 3.85
C SER A 38 4.80 -14.93 3.23
N ASP A 39 5.66 -13.92 3.37
CA ASP A 39 5.45 -12.62 2.74
C ASP A 39 5.67 -12.69 1.23
N LEU A 40 6.71 -13.38 0.77
CA LEU A 40 6.93 -13.63 -0.66
C LEU A 40 5.76 -14.43 -1.27
N SER A 41 5.32 -15.50 -0.61
CA SER A 41 4.18 -16.31 -1.08
C SER A 41 2.92 -15.45 -1.23
N ARG A 42 2.63 -14.61 -0.24
CA ARG A 42 1.52 -13.65 -0.30
C ARG A 42 1.71 -12.60 -1.39
N HIS A 43 2.92 -12.11 -1.58
CA HIS A 43 3.23 -11.13 -2.63
C HIS A 43 3.00 -11.68 -4.03
N ARG A 44 3.36 -12.95 -4.28
CA ARG A 44 3.16 -13.61 -5.58
C ARG A 44 1.70 -13.60 -6.06
N ARG A 45 0.74 -13.56 -5.14
CA ARG A 45 -0.70 -13.42 -5.47
C ARG A 45 -1.03 -12.13 -6.23
N ILE A 46 -0.20 -11.09 -6.12
CA ILE A 46 -0.35 -9.86 -6.90
C ILE A 46 -0.10 -10.14 -8.39
N HIS A 47 0.85 -11.03 -8.70
CA HIS A 47 1.19 -11.38 -10.07
C HIS A 47 0.24 -12.40 -10.67
N THR A 48 -0.18 -13.41 -9.89
CA THR A 48 -1.13 -14.43 -10.35
C THR A 48 -2.57 -13.95 -10.36
N GLY A 49 -2.88 -12.85 -9.67
CA GLY A 49 -4.25 -12.36 -9.49
C GLY A 49 -5.08 -13.16 -8.49
N GLU A 50 -4.51 -14.15 -7.81
CA GLU A 50 -5.20 -15.00 -6.82
C GLU A 50 -5.73 -14.16 -5.65
N ARG A 51 -7.04 -14.24 -5.39
CA ARG A 51 -7.73 -13.50 -4.33
C ARG A 51 -8.59 -14.44 -3.48
N PRO A 52 -7.98 -15.21 -2.55
CA PRO A 52 -8.68 -16.27 -1.82
C PRO A 52 -9.77 -15.80 -0.85
N TYR A 53 -9.82 -14.51 -0.55
CA TYR A 53 -10.70 -13.97 0.48
C TYR A 53 -11.85 -13.21 -0.17
N HIS A 54 -13.04 -13.78 -0.14
CA HIS A 54 -14.24 -13.26 -0.78
C HIS A 54 -15.13 -12.53 0.22
N CYS A 55 -15.74 -11.44 -0.21
CA CYS A 55 -16.81 -10.79 0.55
C CYS A 55 -18.12 -11.53 0.30
N GLU A 56 -18.71 -12.07 1.37
CA GLU A 56 -19.95 -12.85 1.37
C GLU A 56 -21.19 -11.95 1.47
N TRP A 57 -21.01 -10.63 1.56
CA TRP A 57 -22.12 -9.68 1.52
C TRP A 57 -22.83 -9.75 0.17
N THR A 58 -24.14 -9.99 0.20
CA THR A 58 -24.99 -10.14 -0.98
C THR A 58 -24.83 -8.95 -1.93
N GLY A 59 -24.51 -9.23 -3.20
CA GLY A 59 -24.32 -8.21 -4.24
C GLY A 59 -22.96 -7.50 -4.23
N CYS A 60 -22.02 -7.84 -3.34
CA CYS A 60 -20.69 -7.18 -3.30
C CYS A 60 -19.69 -7.79 -4.29
N GLY A 61 -19.53 -9.13 -4.28
CA GLY A 61 -18.63 -9.86 -5.18
C GLY A 61 -17.13 -9.52 -5.06
N LYS A 62 -16.72 -8.64 -4.13
CA LYS A 62 -15.33 -8.19 -3.99
C LYS A 62 -14.44 -9.27 -3.40
N GLN A 63 -13.19 -9.32 -3.87
CA GLN A 63 -12.21 -10.33 -3.48
C GLN A 63 -10.85 -9.70 -3.13
N PHE A 64 -10.15 -10.30 -2.18
CA PHE A 64 -8.94 -9.77 -1.57
C PHE A 64 -7.81 -10.80 -1.52
N ILE A 65 -6.58 -10.32 -1.63
CA ILE A 65 -5.35 -11.13 -1.48
C ILE A 65 -5.10 -11.53 -0.03
N GLN A 66 -5.59 -10.73 0.93
CA GLN A 66 -5.35 -10.88 2.37
C GLN A 66 -6.65 -10.81 3.17
N ARG A 67 -6.75 -11.64 4.22
CA ARG A 67 -7.90 -11.63 5.15
C ARG A 67 -8.10 -10.29 5.83
N SER A 68 -7.03 -9.62 6.27
CA SER A 68 -7.12 -8.30 6.93
C SER A 68 -7.76 -7.23 6.03
N ALA A 69 -7.47 -7.27 4.73
CA ALA A 69 -8.08 -6.37 3.75
C ALA A 69 -9.58 -6.64 3.60
N LEU A 70 -9.98 -7.92 3.60
CA LEU A 70 -11.39 -8.31 3.63
C LEU A 70 -12.08 -7.84 4.91
N THR A 71 -11.48 -8.02 6.09
CA THR A 71 -12.03 -7.55 7.37
C THR A 71 -12.27 -6.05 7.37
N VAL A 72 -11.30 -5.25 6.92
CA VAL A 72 -11.48 -3.79 6.81
C VAL A 72 -12.55 -3.45 5.77
N HIS A 73 -12.62 -4.18 4.66
CA HIS A 73 -13.67 -3.98 3.67
C HIS A 73 -15.07 -4.30 4.21
N TYR A 74 -15.25 -5.34 5.03
CA TYR A 74 -16.53 -5.67 5.63
C TYR A 74 -17.13 -4.50 6.42
N ARG A 75 -16.28 -3.69 7.06
CA ARG A 75 -16.70 -2.47 7.76
C ARG A 75 -17.37 -1.43 6.85
N THR A 76 -17.18 -1.51 5.54
CA THR A 76 -17.89 -0.65 4.58
C THR A 76 -19.36 -1.01 4.42
N HIS A 77 -19.72 -2.26 4.71
CA HIS A 77 -21.10 -2.74 4.74
C HIS A 77 -21.76 -2.44 6.09
N THR A 78 -21.08 -2.78 7.19
CA THR A 78 -21.61 -2.58 8.55
C THR A 78 -21.55 -1.14 9.05
N LYS A 79 -20.79 -0.27 8.35
CA LYS A 79 -20.49 1.11 8.76
C LYS A 79 -19.72 1.23 10.08
N GLU A 80 -19.11 0.15 10.55
CA GLU A 80 -18.26 0.15 11.75
C GLU A 80 -17.00 0.99 11.53
N ARG A 81 -16.70 1.89 12.48
CA ARG A 81 -15.55 2.81 12.41
C ARG A 81 -14.83 2.85 13.77
N PRO A 82 -14.09 1.79 14.13
CA PRO A 82 -13.53 1.65 15.48
C PRO A 82 -12.37 2.60 15.76
N HIS A 83 -11.78 3.23 14.74
CA HIS A 83 -10.63 4.10 14.90
C HIS A 83 -11.06 5.57 14.98
N VAL A 84 -11.25 6.08 16.18
CA VAL A 84 -11.71 7.45 16.44
C VAL A 84 -10.53 8.43 16.49
N CYS A 85 -10.71 9.63 15.94
CA CYS A 85 -9.75 10.72 16.07
C CYS A 85 -9.88 11.36 17.45
N GLU A 86 -8.82 11.27 18.24
CA GLU A 86 -8.71 11.83 19.61
C GLU A 86 -8.57 13.36 19.65
N TYR A 87 -8.69 14.04 18.50
CA TYR A 87 -8.67 15.50 18.47
C TYR A 87 -10.06 16.00 18.82
N ASP A 88 -10.16 16.72 19.93
CA ASP A 88 -11.40 17.01 20.66
C ASP A 88 -12.53 17.58 19.78
N SER A 89 -12.23 18.59 18.95
CA SER A 89 -13.23 19.19 18.05
C SER A 89 -13.47 18.44 16.74
N CYS A 90 -12.82 17.29 16.51
CA CYS A 90 -12.90 16.60 15.22
C CYS A 90 -14.05 15.60 15.13
N GLY A 91 -14.24 14.74 16.14
CA GLY A 91 -15.28 13.70 16.17
C GLY A 91 -15.24 12.65 15.03
N LYS A 92 -14.25 12.66 14.14
CA LYS A 92 -14.19 11.75 12.97
C LYS A 92 -13.67 10.38 13.37
N SER A 93 -14.29 9.34 12.83
CA SER A 93 -13.85 7.95 12.99
C SER A 93 -13.53 7.28 11.66
N PHE A 94 -12.79 6.17 11.66
CA PHE A 94 -12.29 5.49 10.47
C PHE A 94 -12.42 3.96 10.59
N SER A 95 -12.60 3.29 9.46
CA SER A 95 -12.69 1.83 9.36
C SER A 95 -11.36 1.12 9.60
N ASP A 96 -10.23 1.83 9.49
CA ASP A 96 -8.89 1.28 9.70
C ASP A 96 -7.93 2.33 10.30
N SER A 97 -6.90 1.84 10.99
CA SER A 97 -5.92 2.66 11.70
C SER A 97 -5.03 3.49 10.77
N SER A 98 -4.74 3.00 9.56
CA SER A 98 -3.90 3.73 8.59
C SER A 98 -4.62 4.96 8.05
N SER A 99 -5.93 4.86 7.83
CA SER A 99 -6.79 5.98 7.47
C SER A 99 -6.84 7.03 8.59
N LEU A 100 -6.96 6.63 9.86
CA LEU A 100 -6.87 7.54 11.01
C LEU A 100 -5.50 8.21 11.09
N ALA A 101 -4.40 7.46 11.01
CA ALA A 101 -3.04 8.01 11.07
C ALA A 101 -2.80 9.05 9.97
N ARG A 102 -3.28 8.78 8.75
CA ARG A 102 -3.24 9.75 7.66
C ARG A 102 -4.12 10.97 7.94
N HIS A 103 -5.30 10.79 8.51
CA HIS A 103 -6.18 11.89 8.88
C HIS A 103 -5.54 12.80 9.93
N ARG A 104 -4.85 12.27 10.94
CA ARG A 104 -4.20 13.07 11.98
C ARG A 104 -3.25 14.15 11.43
N ARG A 105 -2.64 13.91 10.26
CA ARG A 105 -1.81 14.90 9.56
C ARG A 105 -2.55 16.18 9.16
N THR A 106 -3.89 16.16 9.08
CA THR A 106 -4.67 17.37 8.82
C THR A 106 -4.69 18.31 10.01
N HIS A 107 -4.53 17.78 11.23
CA HIS A 107 -4.48 18.58 12.46
C HIS A 107 -3.07 19.10 12.71
N THR A 108 -2.05 18.24 12.52
CA THR A 108 -0.65 18.61 12.74
C THR A 108 -0.04 19.42 11.59
N LYS A 109 -0.71 19.49 10.43
CA LYS A 109 -0.20 20.07 9.17
C LYS A 109 1.11 19.42 8.69
N GLU A 110 1.42 18.21 9.13
CA GLU A 110 2.61 17.46 8.75
C GLU A 110 2.57 17.08 7.25
N ARG A 111 3.64 17.41 6.52
CA ARG A 111 3.75 17.15 5.06
C ARG A 111 5.06 16.41 4.75
N PRO A 112 5.16 15.11 5.04
CA PRO A 112 6.42 14.36 4.95
C PRO A 112 6.96 14.20 3.53
N TYR A 113 6.12 14.39 2.52
CA TYR A 113 6.46 14.10 1.13
C TYR A 113 6.82 15.39 0.42
N VAL A 114 8.10 15.69 0.32
CA VAL A 114 8.63 16.90 -0.32
C VAL A 114 8.93 16.63 -1.79
N CYS A 115 8.64 17.60 -2.66
CA CYS A 115 9.05 17.57 -4.05
C CYS A 115 10.55 17.82 -4.16
N ASP A 116 11.23 16.90 -4.82
CA ASP A 116 12.66 16.89 -5.10
C ASP A 116 13.07 17.74 -6.30
N TYR A 117 12.10 18.18 -7.11
CA TYR A 117 12.34 19.08 -8.23
C TYR A 117 12.92 20.42 -7.77
N MET A 118 14.07 20.78 -8.33
CA MET A 118 14.82 21.98 -7.97
C MET A 118 13.95 23.25 -8.10
N GLY A 119 13.95 24.08 -7.07
CA GLY A 119 13.16 25.33 -7.02
C GLY A 119 11.66 25.15 -6.74
N CYS A 120 11.15 23.93 -6.55
CA CYS A 120 9.72 23.73 -6.28
C CYS A 120 9.34 23.94 -4.80
N GLY A 121 10.04 23.30 -3.88
CA GLY A 121 9.82 23.40 -2.42
C GLY A 121 8.45 22.90 -1.91
N LYS A 122 7.56 22.40 -2.77
CA LYS A 122 6.22 21.96 -2.36
C LYS A 122 6.27 20.64 -1.60
N SER A 123 5.57 20.58 -0.47
CA SER A 123 5.40 19.36 0.33
C SER A 123 3.95 18.88 0.36
N PHE A 124 3.73 17.61 0.68
CA PHE A 124 2.41 16.97 0.64
C PHE A 124 2.21 16.02 1.83
N THR A 125 0.95 15.85 2.24
CA THR A 125 0.55 14.92 3.31
C THR A 125 0.56 13.44 2.86
N ARG A 126 0.58 13.20 1.54
CA ARG A 126 0.48 11.88 0.91
C ARG A 126 1.45 11.74 -0.27
N LYS A 127 2.12 10.59 -0.38
CA LYS A 127 2.97 10.23 -1.52
C LYS A 127 2.22 10.28 -2.86
N THR A 128 0.99 9.78 -2.92
CA THR A 128 0.19 9.80 -4.16
C THR A 128 -0.06 11.21 -4.68
N THR A 129 -0.20 12.19 -3.78
CA THR A 129 -0.40 13.59 -4.16
C THR A 129 0.92 14.18 -4.68
N LEU A 130 2.05 13.85 -4.05
CA LEU A 130 3.38 14.20 -4.55
C LEU A 130 3.62 13.59 -5.95
N SER A 131 3.39 12.29 -6.15
CA SER A 131 3.56 11.64 -7.46
C SER A 131 2.71 12.27 -8.54
N ARG A 132 1.45 12.66 -8.22
CA ARG A 132 0.62 13.43 -9.15
C ARG A 132 1.22 14.79 -9.45
N HIS A 133 1.71 15.51 -8.45
CA HIS A 133 2.32 16.82 -8.59
C HIS A 133 3.60 16.78 -9.45
N GLN A 134 4.45 15.76 -9.29
CA GLN A 134 5.69 15.60 -10.05
C GLN A 134 5.43 15.55 -11.57
N ARG A 135 4.25 15.11 -12.01
CA ARG A 135 3.86 15.17 -13.44
C ARG A 135 3.80 16.58 -14.02
N CYS A 136 3.59 17.60 -13.18
CA CYS A 136 3.60 19.00 -13.62
C CYS A 136 5.00 19.50 -14.00
N HIS A 137 6.06 18.89 -13.46
CA HIS A 137 7.45 19.26 -13.77
C HIS A 137 7.97 18.60 -15.06
N ASN A 138 7.36 17.48 -15.45
CA ASN A 138 7.77 16.70 -16.62
C ASN A 138 7.12 17.19 -17.93
N ASN A 139 6.71 18.47 -17.98
CA ASN A 139 6.17 19.19 -19.15
C ASN A 139 4.92 18.61 -19.86
N GLN A 140 4.17 17.67 -19.26
CA GLN A 140 2.96 17.11 -19.90
C GLN A 140 1.66 17.94 -19.70
N TRP A 141 1.73 19.19 -19.23
CA TRP A 141 0.54 20.03 -18.98
C TRP A 141 0.51 21.36 -19.79
N LYS A 142 1.48 21.62 -20.66
CA LYS A 142 1.56 22.88 -21.43
C LYS A 142 0.86 22.85 -22.81
N GLN A 143 -0.28 22.17 -22.98
CA GLN A 143 -1.00 22.17 -24.27
C GLN A 143 -2.54 22.25 -24.18
N PHE A 144 -3.09 22.89 -23.13
CA PHE A 144 -4.50 23.31 -23.18
C PHE A 144 -4.65 24.69 -22.55
N ARG A 145 -4.35 25.73 -23.33
CA ARG A 145 -4.97 27.04 -23.20
C ARG A 145 -5.07 27.69 -24.57
#